data_AF-A0AA39JKP8-F1
#
_entry.id   AF-A0AA39JKP8-F1
#
_cell.length_a   1.000
_cell.length_b   1.000
_cell.length_c   1.000
_cell.angle_alpha   90.00
_cell.angle_beta   90.00
_cell.angle_gamma   90.00
#
_symmetry.space_group_name_H-M   'P 1'
#
loop_
_entity.id
_entity.type
_entity.pdbx_description
1 polymer ?
#
loop_
_entity_poly.entity_id
_entity_poly.type
_entity_poly.pdbx_seq_one_letter_code
_entity_poly.pdbx_strand_id
1 'polypeptide(L)'
;MAVISTPITELFGIKHPVFLAGMNVAAGPELAAAISNAGGLGVIGGHGYTSTMLRQQIKAIKKDLNEPGLPFGVDLLLPQVARKTNYDYTKGQLDKLMKRWAIAGHGRSVS
;
A
#
# COMPACT_ATOMS: atom_id res chain seq x y z
N MET A 1 17.90 14.48 -2.01
CA MET A 1 18.85 13.41 -1.64
C MET A 1 18.40 12.80 -0.32
N ALA A 2 18.42 11.46 -0.18
CA ALA A 2 18.11 10.79 1.08
C ALA A 2 19.19 11.15 2.13
N VAL A 3 18.77 11.46 3.35
CA VAL A 3 19.71 11.85 4.42
C VAL A 3 20.50 10.63 4.90
N ILE A 4 19.89 9.45 4.82
CA ILE A 4 20.48 8.15 5.18
C ILE A 4 20.23 7.21 4.00
N SER A 5 21.29 6.71 3.35
CA SER A 5 21.17 5.75 2.25
C SER A 5 21.22 4.32 2.78
N THR A 6 20.24 3.52 2.39
CA THR A 6 20.09 2.10 2.70
C THR A 6 19.48 1.39 1.48
N PRO A 7 19.60 0.05 1.37
CA PRO A 7 18.90 -0.69 0.31
C PRO A 7 17.40 -0.42 0.28
N ILE A 8 16.78 -0.13 1.43
CA ILE A 8 15.35 0.19 1.53
C ILE A 8 15.02 1.55 0.92
N THR A 9 15.80 2.59 1.24
CA THR A 9 15.58 3.93 0.67
C THR A 9 15.80 3.95 -0.83
N GLU A 10 16.74 3.15 -1.33
CA GLU A 10 17.02 2.99 -2.76
C GLU A 10 15.90 2.20 -3.47
N LEU A 11 15.42 1.11 -2.85
CA LEU A 11 14.36 0.27 -3.42
C LEU A 11 13.02 1.01 -3.56
N PHE A 12 12.66 1.83 -2.57
CA PHE A 12 11.36 2.52 -2.54
C PHE A 12 11.43 3.99 -2.94
N GLY A 13 12.63 4.55 -3.19
CA GLY A 13 12.79 5.96 -3.56
C GLY A 13 12.42 6.94 -2.45
N ILE A 14 12.54 6.55 -1.18
CA ILE A 14 12.18 7.35 -0.01
C ILE A 14 13.41 8.06 0.58
N LYS A 15 13.18 9.21 1.25
CA LYS A 15 14.25 10.04 1.84
C LYS A 15 14.73 9.51 3.19
N HIS A 16 13.83 8.84 3.92
CA HIS A 16 14.07 8.32 5.26
C HIS A 16 13.70 6.83 5.30
N PRO A 17 14.52 5.96 5.92
CA PRO A 17 14.19 4.54 6.09
C PRO A 17 13.13 4.32 7.19
N VAL A 18 12.01 5.06 7.12
CA VAL A 18 10.94 5.09 8.10
C VAL A 18 9.63 4.68 7.44
N PHE A 19 8.98 3.70 8.06
CA PHE A 19 7.76 3.07 7.57
C PHE A 19 6.67 3.26 8.61
N LEU A 20 5.49 3.67 8.17
CA LEU A 20 4.28 3.59 8.98
C LEU A 20 3.69 2.20 8.82
N ALA A 21 3.43 1.48 9.91
CA ALA A 21 2.74 0.19 9.85
C ALA A 21 1.24 0.38 9.55
N GLY A 22 0.67 -0.51 8.73
CA GLY A 22 -0.74 -0.47 8.31
C GLY A 22 -1.72 -0.87 9.41
N MET A 23 -1.94 0.01 10.39
CA MET A 23 -2.92 -0.21 11.45
C MET A 23 -4.28 0.35 11.04
N ASN A 24 -5.24 -0.50 10.66
CA ASN A 24 -6.55 -0.09 10.13
C ASN A 24 -7.33 0.94 10.99
N VAL A 25 -7.07 0.99 12.30
CA VAL A 25 -7.73 1.91 13.26
C VAL A 25 -6.87 3.14 13.61
N ALA A 26 -5.54 3.06 13.48
CA ALA A 26 -4.61 4.10 13.93
C ALA A 26 -3.85 4.80 12.79
N ALA A 27 -3.74 4.15 11.62
CA ALA A 27 -3.03 4.59 10.43
C ALA A 27 -4.02 4.81 9.29
N GLY A 28 -4.80 5.88 9.41
CA GLY A 28 -5.72 6.35 8.37
C GLY A 28 -5.00 6.96 7.15
N PRO A 29 -5.77 7.31 6.10
CA PRO A 29 -5.22 7.84 4.84
C PRO A 29 -4.44 9.14 5.02
N GLU A 30 -4.88 10.03 5.91
CA GLU A 30 -4.23 11.32 6.20
C GLU A 30 -2.83 11.11 6.80
N LEU A 31 -2.71 10.19 7.77
CA LEU A 31 -1.42 9.87 8.38
C LEU A 31 -0.47 9.22 7.38
N ALA A 32 -0.97 8.29 6.55
CA ALA A 32 -0.17 7.69 5.50
C ALA A 32 0.34 8.74 4.50
N ALA A 33 -0.53 9.67 4.06
CA ALA A 33 -0.13 10.76 3.17
C ALA A 33 0.91 11.69 3.83
N ALA A 34 0.74 12.04 5.10
CA ALA A 34 1.69 12.87 5.84
C ALA A 34 3.09 12.25 5.91
N ILE A 35 3.19 10.93 6.16
CA ILE A 35 4.47 10.21 6.18
C ILE A 35 5.11 10.16 4.79
N SER A 36 4.32 9.89 3.74
CA SER A 36 4.81 9.92 2.35
C SER A 36 5.31 11.32 1.96
N ASN A 37 4.61 12.38 2.36
CA ASN A 37 5.02 13.78 2.15
C ASN A 37 6.30 14.14 2.90
N ALA A 38 6.49 13.61 4.12
CA ALA A 38 7.73 13.76 4.87
C ALA A 38 8.91 12.98 4.26
N GLY A 39 8.66 12.11 3.28
CA GLY A 39 9.67 11.32 2.58
C GLY A 39 9.94 9.95 3.22
N GLY A 40 9.00 9.42 4.00
CA GLY A 40 8.96 8.01 4.41
C GLY A 40 7.98 7.20 3.55
N LEU A 41 7.69 5.96 3.95
CA LEU A 41 6.65 5.13 3.33
C LEU A 41 5.41 5.05 4.22
N GLY A 42 4.34 5.75 3.84
CA GLY A 42 3.04 5.63 4.50
C GLY A 42 2.31 4.37 4.05
N VAL A 43 1.78 3.57 4.99
CA VAL A 43 1.00 2.36 4.69
C VAL A 43 -0.34 2.41 5.43
N ILE A 44 -1.44 2.14 4.71
CA ILE A 44 -2.77 1.99 5.32
C ILE A 44 -3.10 0.52 5.56
N GLY A 45 -3.82 0.22 6.64
CA GLY A 45 -4.37 -1.11 6.88
C GLY A 45 -5.60 -1.36 6.00
N GLY A 46 -5.63 -2.49 5.29
CA GLY A 46 -6.77 -2.90 4.45
C GLY A 46 -7.65 -3.98 5.06
N HIS A 47 -7.40 -4.39 6.31
CA HIS A 47 -8.18 -5.43 6.98
C HIS A 47 -9.67 -5.05 7.07
N GLY A 48 -10.58 -5.92 6.64
CA GLY A 48 -12.02 -5.65 6.70
C GLY A 48 -12.54 -4.63 5.68
N TYR A 49 -11.68 -4.04 4.83
CA TYR A 49 -12.14 -3.19 3.73
C TYR A 49 -12.57 -4.00 2.52
N THR A 50 -13.72 -3.61 1.96
CA THR A 50 -14.11 -4.04 0.61
C THR A 50 -13.22 -3.35 -0.43
N SER A 51 -13.16 -3.90 -1.64
CA SER A 51 -12.40 -3.30 -2.75
C SER A 51 -12.84 -1.87 -3.08
N THR A 52 -14.12 -1.54 -2.89
CA THR A 52 -14.67 -0.18 -3.07
C THR A 52 -14.18 0.77 -1.98
N MET A 53 -14.22 0.33 -0.72
CA MET A 53 -13.73 1.12 0.41
C MET A 53 -12.22 1.36 0.28
N LEU A 54 -11.45 0.33 -0.06
CA LEU A 54 -10.01 0.47 -0.26
C LEU A 54 -9.68 1.47 -1.37
N ARG A 55 -10.46 1.48 -2.47
CA ARG A 55 -10.31 2.50 -3.52
C ARG A 55 -10.59 3.91 -3.02
N GLN A 56 -11.57 4.09 -2.15
CA GLN A 56 -11.85 5.40 -1.55
C GLN A 56 -10.67 5.85 -0.67
N GLN A 57 -10.12 4.94 0.14
CA GLN A 57 -8.94 5.24 0.96
C GLN A 57 -7.72 5.60 0.11
N ILE A 58 -7.44 4.84 -0.95
CA ILE A 58 -6.34 5.15 -1.89
C ILE A 58 -6.56 6.51 -2.56
N LYS A 59 -7.80 6.84 -2.94
CA LYS A 59 -8.13 8.16 -3.50
C LYS A 59 -7.91 9.28 -2.49
N ALA A 60 -8.26 9.07 -1.22
CA ALA A 60 -8.03 10.03 -0.15
C ALA A 60 -6.53 10.29 0.03
N ILE A 61 -5.71 9.24 0.14
CA ILE A 61 -4.24 9.38 0.22
C ILE A 61 -3.73 10.21 -0.95
N LYS A 62 -4.07 9.82 -2.19
CA LYS A 62 -3.60 10.50 -3.40
C LYS A 62 -4.00 11.97 -3.48
N LYS A 63 -5.12 12.36 -2.88
CA LYS A 63 -5.58 13.75 -2.84
C LYS A 63 -4.69 14.60 -1.92
N ASP A 64 -4.19 14.00 -0.84
CA ASP A 64 -3.44 14.69 0.21
C ASP A 64 -1.91 14.57 0.04
N LEU A 65 -1.45 13.90 -1.04
CA LEU A 65 -0.04 13.89 -1.42
C LEU A 65 0.36 15.23 -2.05
N ASN A 66 1.50 15.77 -1.63
CA ASN A 66 2.09 16.98 -2.21
C ASN A 66 2.58 16.74 -3.64
N GLU A 67 3.02 15.51 -3.93
CA GLU A 67 3.50 15.09 -5.24
C GLU A 67 2.82 13.77 -5.65
N PRO A 68 2.26 13.66 -6.88
CA PRO A 68 1.53 12.47 -7.32
C PRO A 68 2.34 11.17 -7.35
N GLY A 69 3.67 11.29 -7.38
CA GLY A 69 4.60 10.16 -7.49
C GLY A 69 5.11 9.62 -6.15
N LEU A 70 4.68 10.20 -5.02
CA LEU A 70 5.16 9.75 -3.72
C LEU A 70 4.70 8.33 -3.40
N PRO A 71 5.59 7.47 -2.88
CA PRO A 71 5.28 6.08 -2.61
C PRO A 71 4.39 5.97 -1.36
N PHE A 72 3.42 5.08 -1.42
CA PHE A 72 2.60 4.64 -0.28
C PHE A 72 2.21 3.18 -0.48
N GLY A 73 1.86 2.50 0.61
CA GLY A 73 1.52 1.08 0.63
C GLY A 73 0.13 0.79 1.18
N VAL A 74 -0.28 -0.47 1.03
CA VAL A 74 -1.47 -1.04 1.67
C VAL A 74 -1.07 -2.37 2.31
N ASP A 75 -1.31 -2.49 3.62
CA ASP A 75 -1.14 -3.72 4.37
C ASP A 75 -2.42 -4.56 4.26
N LEU A 76 -2.33 -5.68 3.54
CA LEU A 76 -3.43 -6.61 3.35
C LEU A 76 -3.17 -7.88 4.15
N LEU A 77 -4.01 -8.10 5.16
CA LEU A 77 -4.09 -9.39 5.84
C LEU A 77 -4.71 -10.42 4.89
N LEU A 78 -3.84 -11.09 4.13
CA LEU A 78 -4.21 -12.24 3.31
C LEU A 78 -4.26 -13.48 4.22
N PRO A 79 -5.38 -14.22 4.27
CA PRO A 79 -5.43 -15.45 5.04
C PRO A 79 -4.41 -16.45 4.48
N GLN A 80 -3.45 -16.89 5.31
CA GLN A 80 -2.33 -17.72 4.87
C GLN A 80 -2.69 -19.11 4.33
N VAL A 81 -3.95 -19.54 4.40
CA VAL A 81 -4.43 -20.75 3.74
C VAL A 81 -5.94 -20.69 3.64
N ALA A 82 -6.49 -21.09 2.49
CA ALA A 82 -7.81 -21.69 2.41
C ALA A 82 -7.77 -23.04 3.19
N ARG A 83 -7.70 -22.97 4.52
CA ARG A 83 -8.09 -24.10 5.37
C ARG A 83 -9.60 -24.23 5.21
N LYS A 84 -10.12 -25.46 5.20
CA LYS A 84 -11.55 -25.82 5.05
C LYS A 84 -12.52 -25.15 6.04
N THR A 85 -12.00 -24.31 6.95
CA THR A 85 -12.71 -23.55 7.99
C THR A 85 -12.53 -22.03 7.88
N ASN A 86 -11.78 -21.51 6.91
CA ASN A 86 -11.60 -20.06 6.72
C ASN A 86 -12.74 -19.51 5.86
N TYR A 87 -13.46 -18.53 6.41
CA TYR A 87 -14.51 -17.82 5.68
C TYR A 87 -13.87 -16.91 4.64
N ASP A 88 -14.27 -17.06 3.38
CA ASP A 88 -13.81 -16.20 2.29
C ASP A 88 -14.49 -14.82 2.37
N TYR A 89 -13.82 -13.86 2.99
CA TYR A 89 -14.27 -12.46 3.06
C TYR A 89 -14.17 -11.73 1.72
N THR A 90 -13.54 -12.32 0.71
CA THR A 90 -13.33 -11.72 -0.62
C THR A 90 -14.26 -12.27 -1.70
N LYS A 91 -15.11 -13.26 -1.38
CA LYS A 91 -16.03 -13.94 -2.30
C LYS A 91 -15.38 -14.30 -3.65
N GLY A 92 -14.18 -14.87 -3.62
CA GLY A 92 -13.49 -15.39 -4.81
C GLY A 92 -12.89 -14.32 -5.74
N GLN A 93 -12.69 -13.08 -5.27
CA GLN A 93 -12.11 -12.01 -6.10
C GLN A 93 -10.57 -11.90 -6.02
N LEU A 94 -9.91 -12.80 -5.30
CA LEU A 94 -8.46 -12.78 -5.05
C LEU A 94 -7.63 -12.75 -6.35
N ASP A 95 -8.02 -13.53 -7.36
CA ASP A 95 -7.30 -13.60 -8.64
C ASP A 95 -7.33 -12.27 -9.42
N LYS A 96 -8.40 -11.47 -9.23
CA LYS A 96 -8.54 -10.16 -9.87
C LYS A 96 -7.67 -9.09 -9.18
N LEU A 97 -7.39 -9.25 -7.89
CA LEU A 97 -6.54 -8.34 -7.12
C LEU A 97 -5.06 -8.60 -7.41
N MET A 98 -4.66 -9.87 -7.48
CA MET A 98 -3.29 -10.28 -7.79
C MET A 98 -2.88 -9.91 -9.23
N LYS A 99 -3.73 -10.20 -10.23
CA LYS A 99 -3.43 -9.88 -11.64
C LYS A 99 -3.33 -8.38 -11.93
N ARG A 100 -3.88 -7.50 -11.09
CA ARG A 100 -3.97 -6.07 -11.40
C ARG A 100 -3.01 -5.19 -10.62
N TRP A 101 -2.45 -5.65 -9.51
CA TRP A 101 -1.66 -4.77 -8.63
C TRP A 101 -0.42 -5.40 -8.00
N ALA A 102 -0.16 -6.71 -8.17
CA ALA A 102 0.99 -7.33 -7.51
C ALA A 102 2.35 -6.79 -8.00
N ILE A 103 2.47 -6.26 -9.22
CA ILE A 103 3.73 -5.66 -9.72
C ILE A 103 3.42 -4.57 -10.77
N ALA A 104 2.96 -3.39 -10.34
CA ALA A 104 2.97 -2.19 -11.19
C ALA A 104 4.26 -1.37 -10.96
N GLY A 105 5.39 -2.07 -10.85
CA GLY A 105 6.73 -1.51 -10.60
C GLY A 105 7.82 -2.15 -11.47
N HIS A 106 7.48 -2.80 -12.58
CA HIS A 106 8.48 -3.21 -13.56
C HIS A 106 7.96 -3.03 -14.97
N GLY A 107 8.52 -2.05 -15.67
CA GLY A 107 8.37 -1.94 -17.10
C GLY A 107 8.89 -3.21 -17.79
N ARG A 108 8.07 -3.76 -18.66
CA ARG A 108 8.55 -4.44 -19.87
C ARG A 108 7.55 -4.15 -20.98
N SER A 109 7.99 -3.28 -21.88
CA SER A 109 7.50 -3.22 -23.26
C SER A 109 7.69 -4.60 -23.88
N VAL A 110 6.64 -5.14 -24.49
CA VAL A 110 6.79 -6.12 -25.55
C VAL A 110 5.70 -5.85 -26.58
N SER A 111 6.21 -5.61 -27.79
CA SER A 111 5.57 -5.58 -29.10
C SER A 111 4.56 -6.70 -29.33
#